data_AF-A0A660TCY0-F1
#
_entry.id   AF-A0A660TCY0-F1
#
_cell.length_a   1.000
_cell.length_b   1.000
_cell.length_c   1.000
_cell.angle_alpha   90.00
_cell.angle_beta   90.00
_cell.angle_gamma   90.00
#
_symmetry.space_group_name_H-M   'P 1'
#
loop_
_entity.id
_entity.type
_entity.pdbx_description
1 polymer ?
#
loop_
_entity_poly.entity_id
_entity_poly.type
_entity_poly.pdbx_seq_one_letter_code
_entity_poly.pdbx_strand_id
1 'polypeptide(L)'
;MQIYRSSTCPFCSKDLKICYNCKFYSEGAHWDCLETIHEPVREKDRANFCEFFRFKKLEGLDPKSSNNSHTEGLQIKNKTDKKERAKQNFNRLFGD
;
A
#
# COMPACT_ATOMS: atom_id res chain seq x y z
N MET A 1 2.98 5.86 16.90
CA MET A 1 1.75 6.66 17.08
C MET A 1 0.60 5.71 17.30
N GLN A 2 0.02 5.72 18.50
CA GLN A 2 -1.14 4.90 18.85
C GLN A 2 -2.41 5.65 18.45
N ILE A 3 -3.31 5.00 17.71
CA ILE A 3 -4.60 5.56 17.29
C ILE A 3 -5.71 4.73 17.91
N TYR A 4 -6.59 5.38 18.66
CA TYR A 4 -7.74 4.77 19.32
C TYR A 4 -8.99 4.98 18.50
N ARG A 5 -10.08 4.29 18.86
CA ARG A 5 -11.38 4.45 18.18
C ARG A 5 -11.90 5.88 18.23
N SER A 6 -11.72 6.57 19.35
CA SER A 6 -12.15 7.96 19.56
C SER A 6 -11.14 8.99 19.04
N SER A 7 -10.02 8.56 18.45
CA SER A 7 -9.04 9.48 17.90
C SER A 7 -9.60 10.16 16.64
N THR A 8 -9.60 11.48 16.64
CA THR A 8 -10.06 12.32 15.52
C THR A 8 -8.93 13.20 15.00
N CYS A 9 -9.06 13.63 13.74
CA CYS A 9 -8.14 14.59 13.13
C CYS A 9 -8.29 15.97 13.79
N PRO A 10 -7.21 16.64 14.23
CA PRO A 10 -7.33 17.95 14.87
C PRO A 10 -7.76 19.08 13.92
N PHE A 11 -7.67 18.88 12.61
CA PHE A 11 -8.00 19.91 11.61
C PHE A 11 -9.44 19.81 11.09
N CYS A 12 -9.97 18.60 10.96
CA CYS A 12 -11.29 18.36 10.35
C CYS A 12 -12.23 17.52 11.20
N SER A 13 -11.80 17.09 12.38
CA SER A 13 -12.57 16.30 13.35
C SER A 13 -13.10 14.95 12.86
N LYS A 14 -12.65 14.48 11.69
CA LYS A 14 -12.99 13.14 11.18
C LYS A 14 -12.27 12.05 11.97
N ASP A 15 -12.91 10.88 12.06
CA ASP A 15 -12.35 9.69 12.69
C ASP A 15 -11.04 9.26 12.04
N LEU A 16 -10.04 8.89 12.85
CA LEU A 16 -8.76 8.40 12.35
C LEU A 16 -8.74 6.87 12.21
N LYS A 17 -9.47 6.14 13.08
CA LYS A 17 -9.54 4.68 13.08
C LYS A 17 -10.59 4.15 12.10
N ILE A 18 -10.39 4.41 10.81
CA ILE A 18 -11.30 4.00 9.72
C ILE A 18 -10.56 3.06 8.77
N CYS A 19 -11.28 2.23 7.99
CA CYS A 19 -10.63 1.29 7.06
C CYS A 19 -9.73 2.01 6.06
N TYR A 20 -10.17 3.13 5.49
CA TYR A 20 -9.38 3.90 4.52
C TYR A 20 -8.02 4.41 5.05
N ASN A 21 -7.88 4.56 6.37
CA ASN A 21 -6.62 4.97 7.00
C ASN A 21 -5.76 3.78 7.45
N CYS A 22 -6.25 2.54 7.27
CA CYS A 22 -5.54 1.32 7.66
C CYS A 22 -4.55 0.90 6.57
N LYS A 23 -3.34 0.48 6.94
CA LYS A 23 -2.34 -0.03 6.00
C LYS A 23 -2.74 -1.34 5.30
N PHE A 24 -3.71 -2.07 5.87
CA PHE A 24 -4.18 -3.36 5.38
C PHE A 24 -5.44 -3.25 4.50
N TYR A 25 -6.00 -2.06 4.36
CA TYR A 25 -7.16 -1.87 3.49
C TYR A 25 -6.74 -2.04 2.03
N SER A 26 -7.48 -2.90 1.32
CA SER A 26 -7.28 -3.16 -0.10
C SER A 26 -8.62 -3.47 -0.73
N GLU A 27 -9.11 -2.55 -1.56
CA GLU A 27 -10.36 -2.72 -2.28
C GLU A 27 -10.36 -4.00 -3.13
N GLY A 28 -11.44 -4.77 -3.07
CA GLY A 28 -11.60 -6.02 -3.83
C GLY A 28 -10.94 -7.25 -3.20
N ALA A 29 -10.19 -7.11 -2.11
CA ALA A 29 -9.79 -8.24 -1.27
C ALA A 29 -11.00 -8.80 -0.50
N HIS A 30 -10.84 -9.96 0.14
CA HIS A 30 -11.88 -10.49 1.03
C HIS A 30 -12.19 -9.46 2.14
N TRP A 31 -13.44 -8.97 2.15
CA TRP A 31 -13.91 -7.87 3.01
C TRP A 31 -13.11 -6.56 2.90
N ASP A 32 -12.45 -6.34 1.77
CA ASP A 32 -11.55 -5.22 1.49
C ASP A 32 -10.36 -5.11 2.45
N CYS A 33 -9.89 -6.26 2.96
CA CYS A 33 -8.82 -6.33 3.95
C CYS A 33 -7.81 -7.40 3.54
N LEU A 34 -6.52 -7.09 3.66
CA LEU A 34 -5.42 -8.03 3.41
C LEU A 34 -5.19 -9.00 4.58
N GLU A 35 -5.71 -8.68 5.76
CA GLU A 35 -5.66 -9.52 6.95
C GLU A 35 -6.95 -10.34 7.11
N THR A 36 -6.82 -11.53 7.72
CA THR A 36 -7.96 -12.39 8.05
C THR A 36 -8.64 -11.91 9.33
N ILE A 37 -9.55 -10.96 9.19
CA ILE A 37 -10.38 -10.46 10.30
C ILE A 37 -11.56 -11.41 10.58
N HIS A 38 -12.22 -11.26 11.73
CA HIS A 38 -13.35 -12.13 12.13
C HIS A 38 -14.70 -11.70 11.52
N GLU A 39 -14.89 -10.39 11.31
CA GLU A 39 -16.15 -9.83 10.81
C GLU A 39 -15.90 -8.68 9.82
N PRO A 40 -16.74 -8.52 8.79
CA PRO A 40 -16.60 -7.43 7.83
C PRO A 40 -16.96 -6.08 8.44
N VAL A 41 -16.11 -5.08 8.25
CA VAL A 41 -16.46 -3.68 8.54
C VAL A 41 -17.33 -3.14 7.40
N ARG A 42 -18.58 -2.73 7.68
CA ARG A 42 -19.53 -2.23 6.66
C ARG A 42 -19.23 -0.79 6.24
N GLU A 43 -19.08 0.11 7.21
CA GLU A 43 -18.80 1.54 6.99
C GLU A 43 -17.28 1.77 7.01
N LYS A 44 -16.65 1.81 5.82
CA LYS A 44 -15.18 1.89 5.68
C LYS A 44 -14.61 3.28 6.04
N ASP A 45 -15.45 4.31 6.01
CA ASP A 45 -15.13 5.72 6.28
C ASP A 45 -15.42 6.17 7.73
N ARG A 46 -15.90 5.28 8.60
CA ARG A 46 -16.23 5.58 10.00
C ARG A 46 -15.38 4.80 11.00
N ALA A 47 -15.34 5.29 12.24
CA ALA A 47 -14.61 4.65 13.33
C ALA A 47 -15.01 3.17 13.51
N ASN A 48 -14.02 2.28 13.44
CA ASN A 48 -14.24 0.84 13.56
C ASN A 48 -13.61 0.24 14.84
N PHE A 49 -13.99 -1.01 15.13
CA PHE A 49 -13.49 -1.78 16.28
C PHE A 49 -12.37 -2.77 15.89
N CYS A 50 -11.97 -2.81 14.63
CA CYS A 50 -11.00 -3.78 14.12
C CYS A 50 -9.69 -3.76 14.96
N GLU A 51 -9.28 -4.92 15.46
CA GLU A 51 -8.08 -5.10 16.28
C GLU A 51 -6.80 -5.15 15.45
N PHE A 52 -6.94 -5.55 14.19
CA PHE A 52 -5.86 -5.57 13.19
C PHE A 52 -5.50 -4.18 12.67
N PHE A 53 -6.26 -3.13 13.03
CA PHE A 53 -6.01 -1.77 12.54
C PHE A 53 -4.57 -1.32 12.77
N ARG A 54 -3.93 -0.80 11.71
CA ARG A 54 -2.62 -0.13 11.77
C ARG A 54 -2.65 1.08 10.86
N PHE A 55 -2.41 2.27 11.42
CA PHE A 55 -2.45 3.52 10.66
C PHE A 55 -1.41 3.52 9.53
N LYS A 56 -1.82 3.85 8.30
CA LYS A 56 -0.92 3.96 7.15
C LYS A 56 0.00 5.16 7.33
N LYS A 57 1.31 4.93 7.29
CA LYS A 57 2.30 6.02 7.23
C LYS A 57 2.41 6.50 5.79
N LEU A 58 2.50 7.82 5.59
CA LEU A 58 2.91 8.37 4.31
C LEU A 58 4.42 8.15 4.18
N GLU A 59 4.82 7.22 3.33
CA GLU A 59 6.24 7.02 3.06
C GLU A 59 6.77 8.20 2.23
N GLY A 60 7.93 8.74 2.61
CA GLY A 60 8.62 9.80 1.87
C GLY A 60 8.57 11.22 2.47
N LEU A 61 7.97 11.42 3.66
CA LEU A 61 7.95 12.73 4.33
C LEU A 61 8.89 12.83 5.55
N ASP A 62 9.71 11.80 5.81
CA ASP A 62 10.69 11.82 6.89
C ASP A 62 11.95 12.62 6.48
N PRO A 63 12.24 13.78 7.08
CA PRO A 63 13.43 14.58 6.73
C PRO A 63 14.77 13.91 7.11
N LYS A 64 14.74 12.72 7.71
CA LYS A 64 15.89 12.04 8.33
C LYS A 64 16.06 10.58 7.90
N SER A 65 15.35 10.11 6.87
CA SER A 65 15.51 8.73 6.38
C SER A 65 16.66 8.63 5.36
N SER A 66 17.89 8.82 5.83
CA SER A 66 19.04 8.16 5.22
C SER A 66 19.18 6.81 5.91
N ASN A 67 18.76 5.73 5.25
CA ASN A 67 19.52 4.48 5.06
C ASN A 67 18.58 3.31 4.68
N ASN A 68 18.76 2.87 3.44
CA ASN A 68 18.46 1.56 2.84
C ASN A 68 17.32 0.71 3.44
N SER A 69 16.18 0.70 2.75
CA SER A 69 15.32 -0.47 2.65
C SER A 69 14.62 -0.50 1.29
N HIS A 70 15.04 -1.48 0.48
CA HIS A 70 14.35 -2.10 -0.64
C HIS A 70 13.52 -1.19 -1.56
N THR A 71 14.15 -0.81 -2.67
CA THR A 71 13.45 -0.41 -3.89
C THR A 71 12.67 -1.60 -4.46
N GLU A 72 11.44 -1.83 -3.99
CA GLU A 72 10.42 -2.37 -4.90
C GLU A 72 9.87 -1.19 -5.69
N GLY A 73 10.63 -0.85 -6.74
CA GLY A 73 10.21 0.16 -7.70
C GLY A 73 8.87 -0.23 -8.28
N LEU A 74 7.88 0.66 -8.14
CA LEU A 74 6.72 0.68 -9.02
C LEU A 74 7.24 0.93 -10.44
N GLN A 75 7.47 -0.16 -11.18
CA GLN A 75 7.92 -0.11 -12.57
C GLN A 75 6.81 0.53 -13.42
N ILE A 76 6.99 1.81 -13.73
CA ILE A 76 6.31 2.46 -14.86
C ILE A 76 6.86 1.80 -16.13
N LYS A 77 6.14 0.81 -16.67
CA LYS A 77 6.50 0.10 -17.91
C LYS A 77 6.39 1.06 -19.10
N ASN A 78 7.50 1.69 -19.48
CA ASN A 78 7.60 2.40 -20.74
C ASN A 78 7.56 1.39 -21.91
N LYS A 79 6.71 1.64 -22.91
CA LYS A 79 6.34 0.73 -24.01
C LYS A 79 7.43 0.53 -25.10
N THR A 80 8.70 0.76 -24.81
CA THR A 80 9.79 0.75 -25.82
C THR A 80 10.66 -0.51 -25.83
N ASP A 81 10.48 -1.45 -24.90
CA ASP A 81 11.47 -2.52 -24.65
C ASP A 81 11.29 -3.83 -25.43
N LYS A 82 10.23 -3.99 -26.24
CA LYS A 82 9.92 -5.30 -26.84
C LYS A 82 10.85 -5.68 -28.00
N LYS A 83 11.31 -4.70 -28.78
CA LYS A 83 12.16 -4.93 -29.97
C LYS A 83 13.63 -5.18 -29.58
N GLU A 84 14.11 -4.46 -28.57
CA GLU A 84 15.47 -4.58 -28.04
C GLU A 84 15.69 -5.97 -27.42
N ARG A 85 14.76 -6.39 -26.56
CA ARG A 85 14.85 -7.64 -25.81
C ARG A 85 14.71 -8.88 -26.71
N ALA A 86 13.92 -8.80 -27.78
CA ALA A 86 13.83 -9.87 -28.76
C ALA A 86 15.14 -10.06 -29.54
N LYS A 87 15.81 -8.96 -29.94
CA LYS A 87 17.12 -9.01 -30.60
C LYS A 87 18.20 -9.58 -29.68
N GLN A 88 18.23 -9.13 -28.42
CA GLN A 88 19.21 -9.61 -27.43
C GLN A 88 19.03 -11.11 -27.14
N ASN A 89 17.78 -11.57 -27.03
CA ASN A 89 17.51 -12.98 -26.74
C ASN A 89 17.77 -13.88 -27.96
N PHE A 90 17.52 -13.39 -29.18
CA PHE A 90 17.86 -14.11 -30.41
C PHE A 90 19.38 -14.29 -30.57
N ASN A 91 20.16 -13.22 -30.39
CA ASN A 91 21.62 -13.30 -30.53
C ASN A 91 22.26 -14.23 -29.49
N ARG A 92 21.69 -14.35 -28.29
CA ARG A 92 22.15 -15.28 -27.27
C ARG A 92 21.93 -16.75 -27.64
N LEU A 93 20.92 -17.05 -28.46
CA LEU A 93 20.51 -18.42 -28.78
C LEU A 93 21.07 -18.91 -30.12
N PHE A 94 21.39 -18.00 -31.04
CA PHE A 94 21.73 -18.33 -32.43
C PHE A 94 22.91 -17.51 -33.01
N GLY A 95 23.66 -16.78 -32.18
CA GLY A 95 24.91 -16.14 -32.62
C GLY A 95 26.06 -17.13 -32.49
N ASP A 96 26.80 -17.35 -33.57
CA ASP A 96 28.00 -18.22 -33.61
C ASP A 96 29.11 -17.73 -32.66
#